data_AF-A9IUT2-F1
#
_entry.id   AF-A9IUT2-F1
#
_cell.length_a   1.000
_cell.length_b   1.000
_cell.length_c   1.000
_cell.angle_alpha   90.00
_cell.angle_beta   90.00
_cell.angle_gamma   90.00
#
_symmetry.space_group_name_H-M   'P 1'
#
loop_
_entity.id
_entity.type
_entity.pdbx_description
1 polymer ?
#
loop_
_entity_poly.entity_id
_entity_poly.type
_entity_poly.pdbx_seq_one_letter_code
_entity_poly.pdbx_strand_id
1 'polypeptide(L)' 'MKYAVVENGVVTNIIVASENYVHAFDGEAIRSSEAQIGWTYKDGVFSPPVVDKDTMAEPRHKSQEKGEEA' A
#
# COMPACT_ATOMS: atom_id res chain seq x y z
N MET A 1 12.23 13.06 1.82
CA MET A 1 12.50 11.83 1.05
C MET A 1 11.42 10.81 1.36
N LYS A 2 11.05 9.92 0.42
CA LYS A 2 10.05 8.87 0.67
C LYS A 2 10.72 7.59 1.16
N TYR A 3 10.11 6.95 2.15
CA TYR A 3 10.55 5.68 2.72
C TYR A 3 9.36 4.73 2.82
N ALA A 4 9.58 3.47 2.47
CA ALA A 4 8.67 2.37 2.71
C ALA A 4 9.02 1.74 4.07
N VAL A 5 8.04 1.69 4.97
CA VAL A 5 8.15 0.99 6.25
C VAL A 5 7.81 -0.46 6.00
N VAL A 6 8.78 -1.34 6.25
CA VAL A 6 8.67 -2.78 6.04
C VAL A 6 8.55 -3.48 7.39
N GLU A 7 7.51 -4.29 7.55
CA GLU A 7 7.30 -5.15 8.71
C GLU A 7 7.05 -6.58 8.21
N ASN A 8 7.78 -7.55 8.75
CA ASN A 8 7.71 -8.97 8.32
C ASN A 8 7.89 -9.16 6.80
N GLY A 9 8.72 -8.33 6.15
CA GLY A 9 8.95 -8.38 4.71
C GLY A 9 7.81 -7.81 3.85
N VAL A 10 6.85 -7.11 4.45
CA VAL A 10 5.74 -6.45 3.74
C VAL A 10 5.74 -4.96 4.04
N VAL A 11 5.50 -4.13 3.01
CA VAL A 11 5.36 -2.68 3.16
C VAL A 11 4.03 -2.37 3.82
N THR A 12 4.05 -1.86 5.05
CA THR A 12 2.86 -1.50 5.83
C THR A 12 2.53 -0.02 5.76
N ASN A 13 3.53 0.84 5.53
CA ASN A 13 3.35 2.28 5.48
C ASN A 13 4.34 2.96 4.54
N ILE A 14 4.00 4.15 4.03
CA ILE A 14 4.92 5.01 3.26
C ILE A 14 4.99 6.38 3.95
N ILE A 15 6.19 6.77 4.37
CA ILE A 15 6.41 8.02 5.10
C ILE A 15 7.31 8.97 4.29
N VAL A 16 7.14 10.26 4.57
CA VAL A 16 8.04 11.29 4.05
C VAL A 16 8.83 11.87 5.22
N ALA A 17 10.15 11.73 5.16
CA ALA A 17 11.03 12.18 6.23
C ALA A 17 12.35 12.74 5.70
N SER A 18 13.08 13.45 6.57
CA SER A 18 14.47 13.88 6.33
C SER A 18 15.44 12.69 6.46
N GLU A 19 16.65 12.82 5.93
CA GLU A 19 17.67 11.75 6.01
C GLU A 19 18.07 11.40 7.46
N ASN A 20 18.04 12.38 8.35
CA ASN A 20 18.37 12.21 9.78
C ASN A 20 17.14 11.87 10.66
N TYR A 21 16.05 11.37 10.08
CA TYR A 21 14.85 11.07 10.83
C TYR A 21 15.03 9.79 11.65
N VAL A 22 14.88 9.90 12.97
CA VAL A 22 14.85 8.77 13.90
C VAL A 22 13.39 8.35 14.07
N HIS A 23 13.07 7.12 13.66
CA HIS A 23 11.74 6.55 13.79
C HIS A 23 11.55 5.82 15.12
N ALA A 24 10.33 5.90 15.68
CA ALA A 24 9.95 5.26 16.95
C ALA A 24 9.21 3.92 16.77
N PHE A 25 9.14 3.39 15.55
CA PHE A 25 8.50 2.12 15.22
C PHE A 25 9.55 1.02 14.96
N ASP A 26 9.17 -0.22 15.19
CA ASP A 26 10.03 -1.41 15.02
C ASP A 26 10.25 -1.82 13.54
N GLY A 27 9.50 -1.25 12.60
CA GLY A 27 9.65 -1.50 11.17
C GLY A 27 10.88 -0.85 10.54
N GLU A 28 11.36 -1.43 9.43
CA GLU A 28 12.51 -0.92 8.69
C GLU A 28 12.07 0.16 7.69
N ALA A 29 12.61 1.38 7.81
CA ALA A 29 12.33 2.48 6.88
C ALA A 29 13.33 2.47 5.71
N ILE A 30 12.90 1.99 4.55
CA ILE A 30 13.75 1.82 3.37
C ILE A 30 13.42 2.88 2.33
N ARG A 31 14.43 3.63 1.89
CA ARG A 31 14.24 4.71 0.91
C ARG A 31 13.70 4.14 -0.40
N SER A 32 12.50 4.56 -0.78
CA SER A 32 11.86 4.15 -2.04
C SER A 32 10.82 5.17 -2.48
N SER A 33 10.80 5.48 -3.77
CA SER A 33 9.78 6.32 -4.41
C SER A 33 8.70 5.52 -5.12
N GLU A 34 8.94 4.22 -5.37
CA GLU A 34 8.10 3.35 -6.19
C GLU A 34 7.31 2.33 -5.36
N ALA A 35 7.84 1.92 -4.21
CA ALA A 35 7.17 0.97 -3.34
C ALA A 35 5.80 1.49 -2.89
N GLN A 36 4.84 0.59 -2.81
CA GLN A 36 3.49 0.87 -2.32
C GLN A 36 3.12 -0.08 -1.18
N ILE A 37 2.11 0.29 -0.42
CA ILE A 37 1.58 -0.54 0.68
C ILE A 37 1.13 -1.89 0.12
N GLY A 38 1.47 -2.97 0.83
CA GLY A 38 1.19 -4.35 0.43
C GLY A 38 2.25 -4.98 -0.48
N TRP A 39 3.27 -4.24 -0.91
CA TRP A 39 4.40 -4.83 -1.62
C TRP A 39 5.27 -5.66 -0.67
N THR A 40 5.88 -6.71 -1.20
CA THR A 40 6.87 -7.50 -0.45
C THR A 40 8.26 -6.93 -0.66
N TYR A 41 9.10 -6.96 0.38
CA TYR A 41 10.50 -6.56 0.31
C TYR A 41 11.38 -7.75 0.68
N LYS A 42 12.21 -8.18 -0.27
CA LYS A 42 13.11 -9.32 -0.09
C LYS A 42 14.38 -9.11 -0.91
N ASP A 43 15.54 -9.41 -0.31
CA ASP A 43 16.85 -9.33 -0.97
C ASP A 43 17.13 -7.96 -1.62
N GLY A 44 16.67 -6.87 -1.01
CA GLY A 44 16.86 -5.52 -1.55
C GLY A 44 15.79 -5.06 -2.55
N VAL A 45 14.84 -5.92 -2.92
CA VAL A 45 13.89 -5.69 -4.02
C VAL A 45 12.46 -5.60 -3.50
N PHE A 46 11.74 -4.57 -3.96
CA PHE A 46 10.30 -4.45 -3.75
C PHE A 46 9.53 -5.15 -4.88
N SER A 47 8.61 -6.04 -4.52
CA SER A 47 7.73 -6.73 -5.48
C SER A 47 6.26 -6.43 -5.19
N PRO A 48 5.46 -6.07 -6.21
CA PRO A 48 4.03 -5.84 -6.02
C PRO A 48 3.33 -7.12 -5.53
N PRO A 49 2.24 -6.99 -4.75
CA PRO A 49 1.44 -8.15 -4.40
C PRO A 49 0.89 -8.80 -5.68
N VAL A 50 0.83 -10.13 -5.70
CA VAL A 50 0.15 -10.86 -6.77
C VAL A 50 -1.35 -10.55 -6.64
N VAL A 51 -1.85 -9.66 -7.47
CA VAL A 51 -3.29 -9.41 -7.58
C VAL A 51 -3.86 -10.54 -8.42
N ASP A 52 -4.42 -11.55 -7.78
CA ASP A 52 -5.30 -12.50 -8.45
C ASP A 52 -6.46 -11.68 -9.06
N LYS A 53 -6.52 -11.66 -10.40
CA LYS A 53 -7.55 -10.93 -11.15
C LYS A 53 -8.98 -11.38 -10.82
N ASP A 54 -9.13 -12.54 -10.18
CA ASP A 54 -10.41 -13.08 -9.70
C ASP A 54 -10.92 -12.45 -8.40
N THR A 55 -10.09 -11.73 -7.65
CA THR A 55 -10.50 -11.02 -6.42
C THR A 55 -10.90 -9.55 -6.65
N MET A 56 -10.78 -9.05 -7.88
CA MET A 56 -11.34 -7.75 -8.25
C MET A 56 -12.84 -7.90 -8.51
N ALA A 57 -13.57 -8.39 -7.49
CA ALA A 57 -15.02 -8.28 -7.46
C ALA A 57 -15.34 -6.79 -7.63
N GLU A 58 -16.02 -6.51 -8.73
CA GLU A 58 -16.49 -5.22 -9.19
C GLU A 58 -16.93 -4.35 -8.00
N PRO A 59 -16.74 -3.01 -8.04
CA PRO A 59 -17.52 -2.16 -7.18
C PRO A 59 -18.99 -2.40 -7.53
N ARG A 60 -19.67 -3.24 -6.76
CA ARG A 60 -21.12 -3.23 -6.63
C ARG A 60 -21.47 -1.87 -6.07
N HIS A 61 -21.56 -0.88 -6.94
CA HIS A 61 -22.38 0.30 -6.71
C HIS A 61 -23.80 -0.22 -6.50
N LYS A 62 -24.13 -0.54 -5.24
CA LYS A 62 -25.50 -0.48 -4.75
C LYS A 62 -25.94 0.97 -4.89
N SER A 63 -26.59 1.28 -6.00
CA SER A 63 -27.56 2.37 -6.06
C SER A 63 -28.88 1.75 -6.48
N GLN A 64 -29.53 1.09 -5.52
CA GLN A 64 -30.95 0.78 -5.61
C GLN A 64 -31.67 1.89 -4.84
N GLU A 65 -32.52 2.65 -5.55
CA GLU A 65 -33.91 2.96 -5.15
C GLU A 65 -34.42 4.36 -5.58
N LYS A 66 -35.52 4.31 -6.35
CA LYS A 66 -36.71 5.20 -6.46
C LYS A 66 -36.74 6.50 -7.27
N GLY A 67 -37.86 6.55 -8.02
CA GLY A 67 -38.69 7.72 -8.30
C GLY A 67 -38.49 8.25 -9.71
N GLU A 68 -39.49 8.61 -10.50
CA GLU A 68 -40.95 8.63 -10.42
C GLU A 68 -41.40 9.01 -11.85
N GLU A 69 -42.65 8.72 -12.19
CA GLU A 69 -43.34 9.04 -13.45
C GLU A 69 -43.16 10.48 -13.95
N ALA A 70 -43.16 10.64 -15.28
CA ALA A 70 -43.94 11.67 -16.00
C ALA A 70 -43.98 11.36 -17.50
#